data_AF-A0A5D2FFE7-F1
#
_entry.id   AF-A0A5D2FFE7-F1
#
_cell.length_a   1.000
_cell.length_b   1.000
_cell.length_c   1.000
_cell.angle_alpha   90.00
_cell.angle_beta   90.00
_cell.angle_gamma   90.00
#
_symmetry.space_group_name_H-M   'P 1'
#
loop_
_entity.id
_entity.type
_entity.pdbx_description
1 polymer ?
#
loop_
_entity_poly.entity_id
_entity_poly.type
_entity_poly.pdbx_seq_one_letter_code
_entity_poly.pdbx_strand_id
1 'polypeptide(L)'
;VKVNGAQCEEEIGICDENCSSKCEASKNGKGICAKSSLNDIRTCKCLYECNGNVNNNDNDDNNEEHKNPECNMGIGRCGVFCNDDCCNHNCVKRFHDGYGTCIGDIGTPSAYNCVCYYHCH
;
A
#
# COMPACT_ATOMS: atom_id res chain seq x y z
N VAL A 1 33.35 7.40 -1.61
CA VAL A 1 32.56 6.19 -1.33
C VAL A 1 31.19 6.41 -1.96
N LYS A 2 30.84 5.67 -3.01
CA LYS A 2 29.48 5.72 -3.59
C LYS A 2 28.58 4.92 -2.66
N VAL A 3 27.77 5.60 -1.86
CA VAL A 3 26.67 5.00 -1.13
C VAL A 3 25.64 4.56 -2.17
N ASN A 4 25.63 3.27 -2.51
CA ASN A 4 24.59 2.69 -3.35
C ASN A 4 23.37 2.43 -2.45
N GLY A 5 22.57 3.47 -2.20
CA GLY A 5 21.18 3.27 -1.79
C GLY A 5 20.43 2.55 -2.91
N ALA A 6 19.51 1.64 -2.58
CA ALA A 6 18.62 1.08 -3.58
C ALA A 6 17.84 2.22 -4.24
N GLN A 7 17.72 2.24 -5.56
CA GLN A 7 17.02 3.30 -6.28
C GLN A 7 15.60 2.83 -6.58
N CYS A 8 14.61 3.55 -6.06
CA CYS A 8 13.19 3.26 -6.24
C CYS A 8 12.63 4.11 -7.37
N GLU A 9 11.60 3.57 -8.04
CA GLU A 9 10.95 4.25 -9.14
C GLU A 9 9.42 4.14 -9.10
N GLU A 10 8.73 5.24 -9.37
CA GLU A 10 7.26 5.32 -9.33
C GLU A 10 6.74 6.21 -10.47
N GLU A 11 5.70 5.78 -11.18
CA GLU A 11 5.02 6.60 -12.21
C GLU A 11 3.90 7.42 -11.56
N ILE A 12 3.96 8.75 -11.69
CA ILE A 12 3.04 9.67 -11.01
C ILE A 12 2.08 10.39 -11.98
N GLY A 13 2.12 10.06 -13.27
CA GLY A 13 1.17 10.56 -14.27
C GLY A 13 1.82 11.00 -15.58
N ILE A 14 1.20 11.94 -16.28
CA ILE A 14 1.71 12.49 -17.55
C ILE A 14 2.92 13.38 -17.28
N CYS A 15 3.94 13.29 -18.14
CA CYS A 15 5.09 14.17 -18.11
C CYS A 15 4.68 15.60 -18.49
N ASP A 16 4.85 16.51 -17.53
CA ASP A 16 4.80 17.95 -17.71
C ASP A 16 6.09 18.61 -17.19
N GLU A 17 6.21 19.93 -17.35
CA GLU A 17 7.36 20.72 -16.88
C GLU A 17 7.57 20.62 -15.37
N ASN A 18 6.50 20.33 -14.61
CA ASN A 18 6.53 20.18 -13.16
C ASN A 18 6.91 18.77 -12.69
N CYS A 19 7.21 17.83 -13.59
CA CYS A 19 7.52 16.45 -13.25
C CYS A 19 8.60 16.35 -12.15
N SER A 20 9.70 17.08 -12.29
CA SER A 20 10.78 17.09 -11.30
C SER A 20 10.33 17.70 -9.97
N SER A 21 9.65 18.84 -9.97
CA SER A 21 9.19 19.51 -8.76
C SER A 21 8.16 18.68 -7.99
N LYS A 22 7.29 17.94 -8.69
CA LYS A 22 6.34 17.01 -8.08
C LYS A 22 7.05 15.84 -7.40
N CYS A 23 8.06 15.27 -8.04
CA CYS A 23 8.86 14.19 -7.46
C CYS A 23 9.68 14.67 -6.25
N GLU A 24 10.23 15.88 -6.32
CA GLU A 24 10.97 16.49 -5.23
C GLU A 24 10.05 16.72 -4.02
N ALA A 25 8.86 17.29 -4.23
CA ALA A 25 7.88 17.52 -3.17
C ALA A 25 7.32 16.23 -2.57
N SER A 26 7.18 15.16 -3.34
CA SER A 26 6.53 13.92 -2.89
C SER A 26 7.50 12.94 -2.21
N LYS A 27 8.68 12.73 -2.80
CA LYS A 27 9.61 11.65 -2.41
C LYS A 27 11.04 12.14 -2.22
N ASN A 28 11.28 13.47 -2.24
CA ASN A 28 12.60 14.05 -2.37
C ASN A 28 13.40 13.44 -3.55
N GLY A 29 12.66 13.09 -4.61
CA GLY A 29 13.14 12.35 -5.75
C GLY A 29 13.32 13.21 -6.99
N LYS A 30 13.98 12.67 -8.00
CA LYS A 30 14.15 13.28 -9.31
C LYS A 30 13.10 12.77 -10.29
N GLY A 31 12.33 13.69 -10.87
CA GLY A 31 11.41 13.37 -11.96
C GLY A 31 12.12 13.15 -13.30
N ILE A 32 11.72 12.11 -14.01
CA ILE A 32 12.18 11.78 -15.36
C ILE A 32 10.98 11.48 -16.24
N CYS A 33 10.94 12.10 -17.40
CA CYS A 33 9.94 11.82 -18.41
C CYS A 33 10.33 10.60 -19.25
N ALA A 34 9.66 9.48 -19.03
CA ALA A 34 9.82 8.26 -19.81
C ALA A 34 8.72 8.16 -20.87
N LYS A 35 9.00 7.52 -22.00
CA LYS A 35 7.93 7.15 -22.93
C LYS A 35 7.24 5.90 -22.39
N SER A 36 5.92 5.92 -22.30
CA SER A 36 5.17 4.71 -21.97
C SER A 36 5.30 3.69 -23.11
N SER A 37 5.47 2.42 -22.79
CA SER A 37 5.56 1.35 -23.80
C SER A 37 4.24 1.10 -24.54
N LEU A 38 3.14 1.66 -24.04
CA LEU A 38 1.79 1.44 -24.56
C LEU A 38 1.30 2.55 -25.49
N ASN A 39 1.81 3.79 -25.36
CA ASN A 39 1.41 4.94 -26.16
C ASN A 39 2.56 5.96 -26.25
N ASP A 40 2.60 6.81 -27.29
CA ASP A 40 3.56 7.94 -27.43
C ASP A 40 3.43 9.03 -26.34
N ILE A 41 2.58 8.79 -25.33
CA ILE A 41 2.42 9.63 -24.16
C ILE A 41 3.66 9.46 -23.27
N ARG A 42 4.30 10.59 -22.96
CA ARG A 42 5.38 10.63 -21.98
C ARG A 42 4.77 10.62 -20.59
N THR A 43 5.22 9.72 -19.73
CA THR A 43 4.84 9.64 -18.32
C THR A 43 5.96 10.20 -17.45
N CYS A 44 5.57 10.82 -16.34
CA CYS A 44 6.48 11.31 -15.32
C CYS A 44 6.77 10.18 -14.34
N LYS A 45 8.05 9.81 -14.24
CA LYS A 45 8.57 8.78 -13.37
C LYS A 45 9.51 9.40 -12.34
N CYS A 46 9.21 9.23 -11.06
CA CYS A 46 10.06 9.69 -9.98
C CYS A 46 11.11 8.64 -9.65
N LEU A 47 12.38 9.03 -9.63
CA LEU A 47 13.49 8.25 -9.12
C LEU A 47 13.93 8.82 -7.79
N TYR A 48 13.87 8.02 -6.74
CA TYR A 48 14.27 8.43 -5.40
C TYR A 48 15.14 7.35 -4.77
N GLU A 49 15.97 7.73 -3.80
CA GLU A 49 16.61 6.73 -2.96
C GLU A 49 15.50 6.01 -2.20
N CYS A 50 15.41 4.69 -2.40
CA CYS A 50 14.64 3.88 -1.48
C CYS A 50 15.24 4.16 -0.10
N ASN A 51 14.41 4.56 0.87
CA ASN A 51 14.79 4.38 2.26
C ASN A 51 15.07 2.88 2.40
N GLY A 52 16.34 2.53 2.52
CA GLY A 52 16.77 1.15 2.56
C GLY A 52 16.15 0.50 3.78
N ASN A 53 15.03 -0.20 3.60
CA ASN A 53 14.83 -1.37 4.42
C ASN A 53 15.77 -2.42 3.83
N VAL A 54 16.98 -2.47 4.38
CA VAL A 54 17.86 -3.61 4.23
C VAL A 54 17.03 -4.79 4.72
N ASN A 55 16.48 -5.55 3.78
CA ASN A 55 16.25 -6.95 4.03
C ASN A 55 17.63 -7.51 4.34
N ASN A 56 17.94 -7.68 5.62
CA ASN A 56 18.59 -8.84 6.20
C ASN A 56 18.56 -8.61 7.70
N ASN A 57 17.98 -9.59 8.39
CA ASN A 57 17.98 -9.82 9.83
C ASN A 57 18.85 -8.89 10.69
N ASP A 58 18.26 -8.55 11.83
CA ASP A 58 18.87 -8.03 13.05
C ASP A 58 18.76 -6.51 13.27
N ASN A 59 17.68 -6.19 14.01
CA ASN A 59 17.64 -5.33 15.20
C ASN A 59 17.98 -3.82 15.09
N ASP A 60 17.03 -3.05 15.64
CA ASP A 60 17.21 -1.79 16.40
C ASP A 60 17.27 -0.46 15.59
N ASP A 61 16.16 0.28 15.47
CA ASP A 61 15.67 1.35 16.38
C ASP A 61 16.32 2.71 16.03
N ASN A 62 15.61 3.73 15.54
CA ASN A 62 14.83 4.66 16.35
C ASN A 62 14.09 5.70 15.48
N ASN A 63 12.79 5.53 15.27
CA ASN A 63 11.76 6.54 15.56
C ASN A 63 10.41 5.80 15.54
N GLU A 64 10.22 4.95 16.55
CA GLU A 64 9.02 4.16 16.76
C GLU A 64 7.81 5.05 17.09
N GLU A 65 7.12 5.53 16.06
CA GLU A 65 5.67 5.38 16.12
C GLU A 65 5.44 3.89 15.89
N HIS A 66 5.18 3.14 16.97
CA HIS A 66 4.76 1.73 16.90
C HIS A 66 3.52 1.64 16.00
N LYS A 67 3.72 1.63 14.68
CA LYS A 67 2.70 1.21 13.73
C LYS A 67 2.63 -0.29 13.91
N ASN A 68 1.81 -0.68 14.89
CA ASN A 68 1.40 -2.05 15.09
C ASN A 68 1.14 -2.66 13.70
N PRO A 69 1.78 -3.79 13.36
CA PRO A 69 1.66 -4.34 12.02
C PRO A 69 0.18 -4.53 11.67
N GLU A 70 -0.23 -4.19 10.45
CA GLU A 70 -1.62 -4.41 10.04
C GLU A 70 -1.81 -5.90 9.67
N CYS A 71 -2.62 -6.58 10.47
CA CYS A 71 -3.06 -7.94 10.26
C CYS A 71 -4.36 -7.97 9.46
N ASN A 72 -4.58 -9.06 8.72
CA ASN A 72 -5.88 -9.39 8.17
C ASN A 72 -6.31 -10.82 8.52
N MET A 73 -7.60 -11.00 8.76
CA MET A 73 -8.19 -12.31 9.07
C MET A 73 -9.58 -12.43 8.48
N GLY A 74 -9.82 -13.50 7.73
CA GLY A 74 -11.18 -13.89 7.34
C GLY A 74 -11.94 -14.45 8.54
N ILE A 75 -13.08 -13.84 8.88
CA ILE A 75 -13.88 -14.26 10.06
C ILE A 75 -15.21 -14.91 9.68
N GLY A 76 -15.51 -15.05 8.39
CA GLY A 76 -16.72 -15.71 7.93
C GLY A 76 -17.05 -15.36 6.48
N ARG A 77 -18.27 -15.72 6.07
CA ARG A 77 -18.81 -15.39 4.76
C ARG A 77 -19.78 -14.22 4.85
N CYS A 78 -19.68 -13.33 3.89
CA CYS A 78 -20.72 -12.36 3.61
C CYS A 78 -21.79 -13.00 2.70
N GLY A 79 -23.01 -12.47 2.79
CA GLY A 79 -24.15 -12.97 2.05
C GLY A 79 -25.42 -12.24 2.46
N VAL A 80 -26.58 -12.81 2.13
CA VAL A 80 -27.90 -12.18 2.35
C VAL A 80 -28.13 -11.73 3.80
N PHE A 81 -27.55 -12.46 4.77
CA PHE A 81 -27.71 -12.19 6.20
C PHE A 81 -26.55 -11.41 6.84
N CYS A 82 -25.47 -11.13 6.08
CA CYS A 82 -24.32 -10.38 6.58
C CYS A 82 -23.66 -9.61 5.44
N ASN A 83 -23.96 -8.31 5.39
CA ASN A 83 -23.35 -7.32 4.50
C ASN A 83 -22.10 -6.70 5.15
N ASP A 84 -21.50 -5.68 4.50
CA ASP A 84 -20.32 -4.97 5.04
C ASP A 84 -20.55 -4.42 6.45
N ASP A 85 -21.71 -3.87 6.77
CA ASP A 85 -22.00 -3.38 8.13
C ASP A 85 -21.98 -4.50 9.17
N CYS A 86 -22.60 -5.65 8.85
CA CYS A 86 -22.53 -6.83 9.70
C CYS A 86 -21.10 -7.35 9.85
N CYS A 87 -20.33 -7.38 8.75
CA CYS A 87 -18.93 -7.79 8.76
C CYS A 87 -18.09 -6.86 9.64
N ASN A 88 -18.20 -5.54 9.43
CA ASN A 88 -17.52 -4.52 10.21
C ASN A 88 -17.88 -4.59 11.69
N HIS A 89 -19.17 -4.74 12.01
CA HIS A 89 -19.61 -4.88 13.40
C HIS A 89 -18.99 -6.09 14.09
N ASN A 90 -18.91 -7.24 13.41
CA ASN A 90 -18.24 -8.43 13.93
C ASN A 90 -16.72 -8.24 14.06
N CYS A 91 -16.09 -7.52 13.12
CA CYS A 91 -14.67 -7.19 13.17
C CYS A 91 -14.35 -6.27 14.34
N VAL A 92 -15.04 -5.15 14.51
CA VAL A 92 -14.86 -4.21 15.64
C VAL A 92 -15.11 -4.91 16.99
N LYS A 93 -16.10 -5.82 17.04
CA LYS A 93 -16.38 -6.61 18.24
C LYS A 93 -15.24 -7.57 18.60
N ARG A 94 -14.50 -8.06 17.60
CA ARG A 94 -13.40 -9.01 17.78
C ARG A 94 -12.03 -8.34 17.92
N PHE A 95 -11.84 -7.21 17.25
CA PHE A 95 -10.62 -6.42 17.20
C PHE A 95 -11.03 -4.96 17.43
N HIS A 96 -10.73 -4.42 18.61
CA HIS A 96 -11.23 -3.11 19.06
C HIS A 96 -10.94 -1.96 18.07
N ASP A 97 -9.79 -2.00 17.41
CA ASP A 97 -9.35 -1.02 16.40
C ASP A 97 -9.37 -1.59 14.98
N GLY A 98 -10.13 -2.66 14.76
CA GLY A 98 -10.26 -3.31 13.47
C GLY A 98 -11.46 -2.81 12.68
N TYR A 99 -11.40 -2.94 11.35
CA TYR A 99 -12.54 -2.73 10.46
C TYR A 99 -12.75 -3.95 9.57
N GLY A 100 -13.98 -4.18 9.14
CA GLY A 100 -14.37 -5.34 8.35
C GLY A 100 -15.00 -4.96 7.01
N THR A 101 -14.71 -5.72 5.97
CA THR A 101 -15.38 -5.59 4.67
C THR A 101 -15.56 -6.93 3.98
N CYS A 102 -16.57 -7.01 3.13
CA CYS A 102 -16.90 -8.16 2.31
C CYS A 102 -16.10 -8.14 1.02
N ILE A 103 -15.11 -9.04 0.92
CA ILE A 103 -14.23 -9.15 -0.24
C ILE A 103 -14.61 -10.39 -1.03
N GLY A 104 -14.82 -10.24 -2.34
CA GLY A 104 -15.04 -11.35 -3.24
C GLY A 104 -13.76 -12.15 -3.48
N ASP A 105 -13.84 -13.47 -3.45
CA ASP A 105 -12.74 -14.33 -3.90
C ASP A 105 -12.48 -14.11 -5.40
N ILE A 106 -11.22 -13.87 -5.77
CA ILE A 106 -10.82 -13.72 -7.17
C ILE A 106 -11.14 -15.02 -7.91
N GLY A 107 -12.08 -14.94 -8.87
CA GLY A 107 -12.50 -16.08 -9.69
C GLY A 107 -13.85 -16.71 -9.31
N THR A 108 -14.48 -16.28 -8.20
CA THR A 108 -15.83 -16.73 -7.83
C THR A 108 -16.75 -15.56 -7.49
N PRO A 109 -17.64 -15.14 -8.41
CA PRO A 109 -18.48 -13.94 -8.25
C PRO A 109 -19.55 -14.04 -7.15
N SER A 110 -19.64 -15.17 -6.44
CA SER A 110 -20.67 -15.45 -5.43
C SER A 110 -20.13 -15.80 -4.05
N ALA A 111 -18.80 -15.84 -3.87
CA ALA A 111 -18.17 -16.07 -2.57
C ALA A 111 -17.55 -14.77 -2.07
N TYR A 112 -18.27 -14.11 -1.15
CA TYR A 112 -17.76 -12.94 -0.43
C TYR A 112 -17.34 -13.40 0.95
N ASN A 113 -16.09 -13.14 1.33
CA ASN A 113 -15.59 -13.40 2.67
C ASN A 113 -15.58 -12.09 3.46
N CYS A 114 -15.98 -12.17 4.72
CA CYS A 114 -15.81 -11.08 5.66
C CYS A 114 -14.34 -11.09 6.12
N VAL A 115 -13.59 -10.07 5.73
CA VAL A 115 -12.19 -9.89 6.08
C VAL A 115 -12.08 -8.72 7.05
N CYS A 116 -11.47 -8.96 8.21
CA CYS A 116 -11.10 -7.92 9.16
C CYS A 116 -9.67 -7.48 8.92
N TYR A 117 -9.43 -6.17 8.96
CA TYR A 117 -8.13 -5.54 9.03
C TYR A 117 -7.98 -4.92 10.40
N TYR A 118 -6.86 -5.15 11.08
CA TYR A 118 -6.65 -4.70 12.46
C TYR A 118 -5.16 -4.59 12.78
N HIS A 119 -4.82 -3.81 13.80
CA HIS A 119 -3.46 -3.74 14.33
C HIS A 119 -3.12 -5.03 15.11
N CYS A 120 -2.07 -5.75 14.71
CA CYS A 120 -1.56 -6.89 15.47
C CYS A 120 -0.87 -6.38 16.76
N HIS A 121 -1.02 -7.12 17.84
CA HIS A 121 -0.25 -6.95 19.08
C HIS A 121 0.76 -8.08 19.24
#